data_AF-A0A9X1QR07-F1
#
_entry.id   AF-A0A9X1QR07-F1
#
_cell.length_a   1.000
_cell.length_b   1.000
_cell.length_c   1.000
_cell.angle_alpha   90.00
_cell.angle_beta   90.00
_cell.angle_gamma   90.00
#
_symmetry.space_group_name_H-M   'P 1'
#
loop_
_entity.id
_entity.type
_entity.pdbx_description
1 polymer ?
#
loop_
_entity_poly.entity_id
_entity_poly.type
_entity_poly.pdbx_seq_one_letter_code
_entity_poly.pdbx_strand_id
1 'polypeptide(L)'
;MPTRARFSLALTLPLALALGACAGQESSEPTTVTATVTQGSDTSAPATSSAASEASETTTASSCTGAKDINESAFGRWARLGEVPLESGEAVPFKVSANCYDPSAELSWAILTITGEGASGQALLLMRHGDMVAVPAPSVVDNVDDVTRFSPSEIRANLGGTDVTFSVEHGEVTANPAPQGSATLDLQGKNYRGPRGAEHH
;
A
#
# COMPACT_ATOMS: atom_id res chain seq x y z
N MET A 1 3.83 -61.36 -15.90
CA MET A 1 4.21 -60.42 -16.98
C MET A 1 4.66 -59.12 -16.33
N PRO A 2 5.97 -58.86 -16.20
CA PRO A 2 6.47 -57.63 -15.59
C PRO A 2 6.91 -56.62 -16.66
N THR A 3 6.28 -55.45 -16.69
CA THR A 3 6.75 -54.33 -17.53
C THR A 3 7.49 -53.34 -16.64
N ARG A 4 8.82 -53.34 -16.78
CA ARG A 4 9.70 -52.34 -16.19
C ARG A 4 9.56 -51.03 -16.96
N ALA A 5 9.41 -49.92 -16.27
CA ALA A 5 9.76 -48.60 -16.80
C ALA A 5 10.71 -47.93 -15.80
N ARG A 6 11.96 -47.75 -16.25
CA ARG A 6 12.97 -46.91 -15.62
C ARG A 6 12.86 -45.54 -16.28
N PHE A 7 12.77 -44.48 -15.48
CA PHE A 7 13.14 -43.14 -15.94
C PHE A 7 14.06 -42.53 -14.91
N SER A 8 15.32 -42.40 -15.31
CA SER A 8 16.31 -41.56 -14.67
C SER A 8 16.19 -40.17 -15.28
N LEU A 9 16.01 -39.14 -14.46
CA LEU A 9 16.43 -37.80 -14.80
C LEU A 9 17.13 -37.19 -13.59
N ALA A 10 18.45 -37.09 -13.69
CA ALA A 10 19.27 -36.28 -12.82
C ALA A 10 19.23 -34.84 -13.37
N LEU A 11 18.86 -33.88 -12.53
CA LEU A 11 19.09 -32.47 -12.81
C LEU A 11 19.74 -31.85 -11.57
N THR A 12 21.06 -31.76 -11.62
CA THR A 12 21.91 -31.03 -10.68
C THR A 12 21.98 -29.56 -11.13
N LEU A 13 21.53 -28.63 -10.28
CA LEU A 13 21.87 -27.20 -10.37
C LEU A 13 22.65 -26.80 -9.10
N PRO A 14 23.90 -26.32 -9.22
CA PRO A 14 24.54 -25.55 -8.17
C PRO A 14 24.33 -24.05 -8.43
N LEU A 15 23.67 -23.35 -7.50
CA LEU A 15 23.66 -21.89 -7.46
C LEU A 15 24.50 -21.42 -6.27
N ALA A 16 25.70 -20.94 -6.57
CA ALA A 16 26.59 -20.30 -5.62
C ALA A 16 26.08 -18.86 -5.38
N LEU A 17 25.82 -18.51 -4.12
CA LEU A 17 25.65 -17.13 -3.69
C LEU A 17 26.74 -16.79 -2.68
N ALA A 18 27.63 -15.93 -3.12
CA ALA A 18 28.65 -15.28 -2.33
C ALA A 18 27.99 -14.25 -1.40
N LEU A 19 28.10 -14.43 -0.09
CA LEU A 19 27.94 -13.33 0.86
C LEU A 19 29.32 -12.71 1.10
N GLY A 20 29.52 -11.55 0.46
CA GLY A 20 30.59 -10.63 0.80
C GLY A 20 30.33 -10.04 2.19
N ALA A 21 31.33 -10.20 3.05
CA ALA A 21 31.43 -9.53 4.33
C ALA A 21 31.63 -8.02 4.11
N CYS A 22 30.83 -7.21 4.78
CA CYS A 22 31.22 -5.84 5.12
C CYS A 22 31.06 -5.71 6.63
N ALA A 23 32.15 -6.00 7.34
CA ALA A 23 32.32 -5.70 8.75
C ALA A 23 33.39 -4.61 8.86
N GLY A 24 33.06 -3.53 9.56
CA GLY A 24 33.86 -2.32 9.75
C GLY A 24 32.94 -1.11 9.49
N GLN A 25 32.75 -0.16 10.40
CA GLN A 25 33.75 0.41 11.29
C GLN A 25 33.09 1.19 12.44
N GLU A 26 33.79 1.19 13.57
CA GLU A 26 33.56 1.87 14.85
C GLU A 26 33.28 3.39 14.73
N SER A 27 32.35 3.90 15.54
CA SER A 27 32.59 4.78 16.71
C SER A 27 33.35 6.08 16.43
N SER A 28 32.69 7.23 16.64
CA SER A 28 33.24 8.42 17.31
C SER A 28 32.12 9.42 17.59
N GLU A 29 31.76 9.49 18.87
CA GLU A 29 31.28 10.61 19.68
C GLU A 29 30.81 11.92 18.99
N PRO A 30 29.61 12.43 19.30
CA PRO A 30 29.30 13.82 18.99
C PRO A 30 30.12 14.74 19.89
N THR A 31 31.02 15.52 19.28
CA THR A 31 31.74 16.60 19.95
C THR A 31 30.76 17.69 20.38
N THR A 32 30.53 17.80 21.69
CA THR A 32 29.83 18.94 22.30
C THR A 32 30.76 20.15 22.27
N VAL A 33 30.53 21.08 21.33
CA VAL A 33 31.20 22.38 21.36
C VAL A 33 30.44 23.30 22.30
N THR A 34 30.91 23.41 23.54
CA THR A 34 30.50 24.45 24.48
C THR A 34 31.12 25.78 24.03
N ALA A 35 30.34 26.65 23.41
CA ALA A 35 30.77 28.02 23.13
C ALA A 35 30.68 28.85 24.42
N THR A 36 31.84 29.20 24.98
CA THR A 36 31.97 30.18 26.06
C THR A 36 31.56 31.56 25.55
N VAL A 37 30.44 32.10 26.03
CA VAL A 37 30.05 33.50 25.80
C VAL A 37 30.97 34.39 26.64
N THR A 38 31.89 35.11 25.99
CA THR A 38 32.50 36.32 26.58
C THR A 38 31.77 37.52 26.00
N GLN A 39 30.99 38.17 26.86
CA GLN A 39 30.23 39.37 26.58
C GLN A 39 31.21 40.53 26.34
N GLY A 40 31.20 41.08 25.12
CA GLY A 40 31.92 42.27 24.72
C GLY A 40 30.94 43.26 24.12
N SER A 41 30.90 44.46 24.72
CA SER A 41 29.85 45.46 24.61
C SER A 41 29.74 46.17 23.26
N ASP A 42 28.49 46.59 22.98
CA ASP A 42 28.05 47.75 22.21
C ASP A 42 28.52 47.93 20.75
N THR A 43 27.57 47.87 19.81
CA THR A 43 27.15 49.01 18.96
C THR A 43 26.18 48.53 17.86
N SER A 44 25.02 49.19 17.76
CA SER A 44 23.93 48.96 16.81
C SER A 44 24.28 49.30 15.34
N ALA A 45 23.81 48.46 14.41
CA ALA A 45 23.15 48.84 13.14
C ALA A 45 22.52 47.59 12.47
N PRO A 46 21.40 47.73 11.72
CA PRO A 46 20.56 46.60 11.33
C PRO A 46 21.06 45.92 10.06
N ALA A 47 21.26 44.60 10.10
CA ALA A 47 21.44 43.78 8.91
C ALA A 47 20.09 43.15 8.55
N THR A 48 19.50 43.63 7.45
CA THR A 48 18.49 42.88 6.70
C THR A 48 19.19 41.65 6.11
N SER A 49 18.86 40.46 6.59
CA SER A 49 19.29 39.23 5.93
C SER A 49 18.14 38.24 5.92
N SER A 50 17.66 38.00 4.70
CA SER A 50 16.63 37.04 4.33
C SER A 50 17.01 35.65 4.83
N ALA A 51 16.22 35.12 5.76
CA ALA A 51 16.24 33.71 6.11
C ALA A 51 15.61 32.92 4.96
N ALA A 52 16.44 32.21 4.19
CA ALA A 52 15.98 31.10 3.36
C ALA A 52 15.52 30.00 4.34
N SER A 53 14.21 29.90 4.50
CA SER A 53 13.55 28.84 5.25
C SER A 53 13.75 27.53 4.51
N GLU A 54 14.51 26.60 5.08
CA GLU A 54 14.41 25.19 4.71
C GLU A 54 13.01 24.73 5.12
N ALA A 55 12.15 24.55 4.12
CA ALA A 55 10.82 24.04 4.30
C ALA A 55 10.91 22.61 4.83
N SER A 56 10.64 22.42 6.12
CA SER A 56 10.09 21.15 6.61
C SER A 56 8.78 20.92 5.87
N GLU A 57 8.81 20.11 4.83
CA GLU A 57 7.61 19.55 4.21
C GLU A 57 6.99 18.56 5.21
N THR A 58 6.26 19.10 6.17
CA THR A 58 5.22 18.35 6.87
C THR A 58 4.12 18.11 5.85
N THR A 59 4.24 17.02 5.09
CA THR A 59 3.18 16.56 4.19
C THR A 59 2.00 16.16 5.07
N THR A 60 1.04 17.07 5.21
CA THR A 60 -0.19 16.84 5.94
C THR A 60 -0.88 15.62 5.34
N ALA A 61 -0.99 14.53 6.12
CA ALA A 61 -1.83 13.39 5.82
C ALA A 61 -3.22 13.91 5.38
N SER A 62 -3.54 13.77 4.09
CA SER A 62 -4.76 14.33 3.54
C SER A 62 -5.93 13.47 4.02
N SER A 63 -6.76 14.02 4.90
CA SER A 63 -8.09 13.48 5.16
C SER A 63 -8.89 13.52 3.86
N CYS A 64 -9.57 12.41 3.56
CA CYS A 64 -10.31 12.15 2.32
C CYS A 64 -11.26 13.28 1.94
N THR A 65 -10.77 14.29 1.24
CA THR A 65 -11.54 15.47 0.83
C THR A 65 -12.04 15.21 -0.58
N GLY A 66 -13.36 15.10 -0.75
CA GLY A 66 -13.98 14.83 -2.06
C GLY A 66 -14.26 13.35 -2.38
N ALA A 67 -14.27 12.46 -1.38
CA ALA A 67 -14.59 11.05 -1.59
C ALA A 67 -16.03 10.86 -2.13
N LYS A 68 -16.14 10.12 -3.24
CA LYS A 68 -17.40 9.61 -3.79
C LYS A 68 -17.73 8.27 -3.16
N ASP A 69 -18.99 7.84 -3.25
CA ASP A 69 -19.36 6.50 -2.80
C ASP A 69 -18.73 5.44 -3.75
N ILE A 70 -17.96 4.50 -3.20
CA ILE A 70 -17.42 3.38 -3.96
C ILE A 70 -18.52 2.53 -4.61
N ASN A 71 -19.76 2.57 -4.10
CA ASN A 71 -20.92 1.91 -4.72
C ASN A 71 -21.26 2.46 -6.11
N GLU A 72 -20.78 3.66 -6.46
CA GLU A 72 -20.93 4.26 -7.80
C GLU A 72 -19.84 3.78 -8.78
N SER A 73 -18.76 3.17 -8.28
CA SER A 73 -17.66 2.64 -9.08
C SER A 73 -18.04 1.35 -9.83
N ALA A 74 -17.15 0.88 -10.70
CA ALA A 74 -17.28 -0.43 -11.33
C ALA A 74 -17.34 -1.56 -10.29
N PHE A 75 -16.50 -1.50 -9.24
CA PHE A 75 -16.58 -2.39 -8.09
C PHE A 75 -17.95 -2.32 -7.45
N GLY A 76 -18.44 -1.11 -7.17
CA GLY A 76 -19.73 -0.86 -6.54
C GLY A 76 -20.93 -1.48 -7.26
N ARG A 77 -20.92 -1.47 -8.60
CA ARG A 77 -21.97 -2.14 -9.42
C ARG A 77 -21.93 -3.66 -9.30
N TRP A 78 -20.73 -4.24 -9.24
CA TRP A 78 -20.56 -5.69 -9.09
C TRP A 78 -20.87 -6.15 -7.65
N ALA A 79 -20.40 -5.37 -6.68
CA ALA A 79 -20.60 -5.50 -5.24
C ALA A 79 -22.07 -5.52 -4.78
N ARG A 80 -23.03 -5.13 -5.65
CA ARG A 80 -24.47 -5.10 -5.33
C ARG A 80 -25.04 -6.46 -4.95
N LEU A 81 -24.35 -7.55 -5.31
CA LEU A 81 -24.71 -8.89 -4.88
C LEU A 81 -24.43 -9.13 -3.39
N GLY A 82 -23.71 -8.23 -2.72
CA GLY A 82 -23.39 -8.31 -1.30
C GLY A 82 -22.32 -9.34 -0.97
N GLU A 83 -21.74 -9.99 -1.97
CA GLU A 83 -20.78 -11.08 -1.83
C GLU A 83 -19.53 -10.87 -2.68
N VAL A 84 -18.37 -11.30 -2.16
CA VAL A 84 -17.07 -11.28 -2.85
C VAL A 84 -16.47 -12.69 -2.87
N PRO A 85 -15.97 -13.17 -4.02
CA PRO A 85 -15.29 -14.46 -4.08
C PRO A 85 -13.92 -14.38 -3.40
N LEU A 86 -13.57 -15.44 -2.69
CA LEU A 86 -12.24 -15.75 -2.22
C LEU A 86 -11.48 -16.53 -3.30
N GLU A 87 -10.15 -16.56 -3.24
CA GLU A 87 -9.33 -17.43 -4.10
C GLU A 87 -9.64 -18.93 -3.90
N SER A 88 -10.24 -19.32 -2.77
CA SER A 88 -10.76 -20.67 -2.54
C SER A 88 -11.98 -21.03 -3.42
N GLY A 89 -12.61 -20.03 -4.05
CA GLY A 89 -13.85 -20.16 -4.82
C GLY A 89 -15.13 -19.95 -4.02
N GLU A 90 -15.06 -19.81 -2.69
CA GLU A 90 -16.20 -19.46 -1.85
C GLU A 90 -16.56 -17.98 -2.02
N ALA A 91 -17.86 -17.66 -2.12
CA ALA A 91 -18.34 -16.29 -2.07
C ALA A 91 -18.75 -15.95 -0.64
N VAL A 92 -18.20 -14.87 -0.09
CA VAL A 92 -18.46 -14.44 1.29
C VAL A 92 -19.19 -13.09 1.31
N PRO A 93 -20.16 -12.90 2.24
CA PRO A 93 -20.86 -11.64 2.38
C PRO A 93 -19.93 -10.55 2.89
N PHE A 94 -20.16 -9.32 2.44
CA PHE A 94 -19.40 -8.17 2.90
C PHE A 94 -20.25 -6.89 2.97
N LYS A 95 -19.71 -5.90 3.67
CA LYS A 95 -20.17 -4.51 3.64
C LYS A 95 -18.98 -3.56 3.50
N VAL A 96 -19.19 -2.40 2.89
CA VAL A 96 -18.19 -1.33 2.90
C VAL A 96 -18.26 -0.62 4.26
N SER A 97 -17.22 -0.72 5.08
CA SER A 97 -17.16 -0.10 6.41
C SER A 97 -16.56 1.31 6.40
N ALA A 98 -15.64 1.58 5.47
CA ALA A 98 -15.07 2.88 5.23
C ALA A 98 -14.68 3.02 3.76
N ASN A 99 -14.68 4.25 3.22
CA ASN A 99 -14.20 4.48 1.87
C ASN A 99 -13.58 5.88 1.72
N CYS A 100 -12.61 5.95 0.81
CA CYS A 100 -11.93 7.15 0.36
C CYS A 100 -11.79 7.07 -1.16
N TYR A 101 -12.91 6.79 -1.84
CA TYR A 101 -12.93 6.57 -3.27
C TYR A 101 -12.91 7.90 -4.03
N ASP A 102 -11.88 8.11 -4.83
CA ASP A 102 -11.78 9.24 -5.75
C ASP A 102 -11.24 8.73 -7.08
N PRO A 103 -12.06 8.66 -8.14
CA PRO A 103 -11.61 8.17 -9.44
C PRO A 103 -10.58 9.10 -10.11
N SER A 104 -10.43 10.33 -9.62
CA SER A 104 -9.45 11.31 -10.13
C SER A 104 -8.09 11.15 -9.45
N ALA A 105 -8.05 10.54 -8.26
CA ALA A 105 -6.81 10.25 -7.56
C ALA A 105 -6.06 9.09 -8.21
N GLU A 106 -4.74 9.11 -8.12
CA GLU A 106 -3.91 8.00 -8.60
C GLU A 106 -4.13 6.75 -7.75
N LEU A 107 -4.19 6.87 -6.41
CA LEU A 107 -4.66 5.81 -5.53
C LEU A 107 -5.84 6.25 -4.68
N SER A 108 -6.81 5.36 -4.57
CA SER A 108 -7.96 5.46 -3.67
C SER A 108 -8.24 4.11 -3.02
N TRP A 109 -9.03 4.10 -1.94
CA TRP A 109 -9.21 2.90 -1.12
C TRP A 109 -10.62 2.76 -0.54
N ALA A 110 -10.97 1.53 -0.18
CA ALA A 110 -12.12 1.22 0.66
C ALA A 110 -11.84 0.02 1.55
N ILE A 111 -12.48 -0.03 2.71
CA ILE A 111 -12.39 -1.14 3.64
C ILE A 111 -13.68 -1.94 3.53
N LEU A 112 -13.53 -3.24 3.28
CA LEU A 112 -14.61 -4.20 3.38
C LEU A 112 -14.58 -4.85 4.76
N THR A 113 -15.74 -5.01 5.39
CA THR A 113 -15.93 -5.95 6.50
C THR A 113 -16.58 -7.21 5.95
N ILE A 114 -15.98 -8.37 6.22
CA ILE A 114 -16.38 -9.69 5.72
C ILE A 114 -16.90 -10.53 6.89
N THR A 115 -18.04 -11.19 6.70
CA THR A 115 -18.77 -11.90 7.77
C THR A 115 -19.20 -13.32 7.38
N GLY A 116 -18.41 -14.03 6.56
CA GLY A 116 -18.72 -15.38 6.09
C GLY A 116 -18.13 -16.49 6.97
N GLU A 117 -18.63 -17.72 6.81
CA GLU A 117 -18.07 -18.90 7.51
C GLU A 117 -16.68 -19.28 6.99
N GLY A 118 -16.34 -19.00 5.73
CA GLY A 118 -15.00 -19.23 5.16
C GLY A 118 -13.97 -18.13 5.42
N ALA A 119 -14.42 -16.91 5.74
CA ALA A 119 -13.54 -15.80 6.10
C ALA A 119 -14.31 -14.74 6.91
N SER A 120 -13.68 -14.24 7.97
CA SER A 120 -14.18 -13.09 8.73
C SER A 120 -13.03 -12.15 9.05
N GLY A 121 -13.32 -10.85 9.00
CA GLY A 121 -12.33 -9.80 9.19
C GLY A 121 -12.58 -8.63 8.28
N GLN A 122 -11.51 -7.95 7.90
CA GLN A 122 -11.53 -6.81 7.00
C GLN A 122 -10.53 -6.97 5.85
N ALA A 123 -10.81 -6.33 4.73
CA ALA A 123 -9.90 -6.26 3.59
C ALA A 123 -9.80 -4.83 3.08
N LEU A 124 -8.58 -4.38 2.77
CA LEU A 124 -8.33 -3.11 2.12
C LEU A 124 -8.38 -3.30 0.60
N LEU A 125 -9.38 -2.73 -0.05
CA LEU A 125 -9.46 -2.61 -1.49
C LEU A 125 -8.73 -1.36 -1.96
N LEU A 126 -7.94 -1.51 -3.01
CA LEU A 126 -7.29 -0.40 -3.69
C LEU A 126 -7.89 -0.18 -5.06
N MET A 127 -7.93 1.08 -5.46
CA MET A 127 -8.35 1.50 -6.79
C MET A 127 -7.35 2.51 -7.34
N ARG A 128 -6.99 2.35 -8.61
CA ARG A 128 -6.13 3.26 -9.35
C ARG A 128 -6.93 3.94 -10.45
N HIS A 129 -7.03 5.27 -10.40
CA HIS A 129 -7.84 6.05 -11.35
C HIS A 129 -9.29 5.53 -11.52
N GLY A 130 -9.89 5.04 -10.43
CA GLY A 130 -11.24 4.48 -10.44
C GLY A 130 -11.35 3.00 -10.80
N ASP A 131 -10.29 2.40 -11.32
CA ASP A 131 -10.25 0.97 -11.63
C ASP A 131 -9.74 0.17 -10.43
N MET A 132 -10.33 -0.99 -10.20
CA MET A 132 -9.96 -1.87 -9.09
C MET A 132 -8.56 -2.48 -9.31
N VAL A 133 -7.75 -2.48 -8.26
CA VAL A 133 -6.42 -3.08 -8.25
C VAL A 133 -6.54 -4.51 -7.74
N ALA A 134 -6.16 -5.48 -8.57
CA ALA A 134 -6.18 -6.90 -8.22
C ALA A 134 -4.80 -7.44 -7.79
N VAL A 135 -3.74 -6.64 -7.98
CA VAL A 135 -2.36 -6.97 -7.59
C VAL A 135 -1.77 -5.74 -6.88
N PRO A 136 -1.33 -5.86 -5.61
CA PRO A 136 -1.42 -7.06 -4.77
C PRO A 136 -2.89 -7.45 -4.51
N ALA A 137 -3.14 -8.75 -4.40
CA ALA A 137 -4.48 -9.25 -4.11
C ALA A 137 -4.89 -8.86 -2.68
N PRO A 138 -6.11 -8.33 -2.46
CA PRO A 138 -6.53 -7.95 -1.11
C PRO A 138 -6.66 -9.16 -0.20
N SER A 139 -6.00 -9.11 0.95
CA SER A 139 -6.06 -10.15 1.97
C SER A 139 -7.06 -9.78 3.07
N VAL A 140 -7.76 -10.78 3.58
CA VAL A 140 -8.65 -10.67 4.75
C VAL A 140 -7.81 -10.78 6.02
N VAL A 141 -7.84 -9.74 6.83
CA VAL A 141 -7.09 -9.62 8.11
C VAL A 141 -8.05 -9.35 9.25
N ASP A 142 -7.60 -9.49 10.49
CA ASP A 142 -8.45 -9.26 11.66
C ASP A 142 -9.02 -7.84 11.71
N ASN A 143 -8.20 -6.84 11.39
CA ASN A 143 -8.60 -5.43 11.31
C ASN A 143 -7.75 -4.63 10.31
N VAL A 144 -8.32 -3.56 9.76
CA VAL A 144 -7.63 -2.58 8.93
C VAL A 144 -7.77 -1.21 9.59
N ASP A 145 -6.66 -0.68 10.09
CA ASP A 145 -6.60 0.58 10.83
C ASP A 145 -5.61 1.57 10.18
N ASP A 146 -5.65 2.81 10.66
CA ASP A 146 -4.68 3.87 10.34
C ASP A 146 -4.45 4.11 8.86
N VAL A 147 -5.46 3.84 8.02
CA VAL A 147 -5.38 4.01 6.57
C VAL A 147 -5.23 5.49 6.22
N THR A 148 -4.04 5.84 5.77
CA THR A 148 -3.63 7.22 5.51
C THR A 148 -3.07 7.33 4.11
N ARG A 149 -3.58 8.29 3.32
CA ARG A 149 -2.97 8.66 2.04
C ARG A 149 -1.80 9.62 2.32
N PHE A 150 -0.59 9.16 2.05
CA PHE A 150 0.64 9.94 2.25
C PHE A 150 0.94 10.84 1.04
N SER A 151 0.66 10.34 -0.16
CA SER A 151 0.76 11.08 -1.43
C SER A 151 -0.32 10.59 -2.40
N PRO A 152 -0.52 11.24 -3.58
CA PRO A 152 -1.45 10.74 -4.58
C PRO A 152 -1.20 9.28 -4.99
N SER A 153 0.06 8.82 -4.94
CA SER A 153 0.51 7.49 -5.34
C SER A 153 0.93 6.59 -4.18
N GLU A 154 0.73 7.00 -2.91
CA GLU A 154 1.14 6.24 -1.73
C GLU A 154 0.05 6.24 -0.63
N ILE A 155 -0.31 5.04 -0.18
CA ILE A 155 -1.20 4.79 0.96
C ILE A 155 -0.46 3.94 1.98
N ARG A 156 -0.61 4.28 3.26
CA ARG A 156 -0.14 3.46 4.39
C ARG A 156 -1.32 2.96 5.18
N ALA A 157 -1.26 1.73 5.67
CA ALA A 157 -2.32 1.12 6.48
C ALA A 157 -1.73 0.11 7.45
N ASN A 158 -2.34 -0.05 8.62
CA ASN A 158 -2.07 -1.17 9.50
C ASN A 158 -3.03 -2.31 9.17
N LEU A 159 -2.49 -3.44 8.72
CA LEU A 159 -3.25 -4.65 8.35
C LEU A 159 -2.97 -5.74 9.37
N GLY A 160 -3.92 -6.00 10.26
CA GLY A 160 -3.79 -7.04 11.30
C GLY A 160 -2.55 -6.87 12.18
N GLY A 161 -2.16 -5.63 12.50
CA GLY A 161 -0.96 -5.32 13.28
C GLY A 161 0.31 -5.12 12.46
N THR A 162 0.27 -5.27 11.12
CA THR A 162 1.41 -5.04 10.24
C THR A 162 1.25 -3.74 9.46
N ASP A 163 2.19 -2.81 9.61
CA ASP A 163 2.22 -1.59 8.79
C ASP A 163 2.62 -1.93 7.35
N VAL A 164 1.73 -1.65 6.41
CA VAL A 164 1.91 -1.89 4.97
C VAL A 164 1.86 -0.56 4.23
N THR A 165 2.85 -0.35 3.37
CA THR A 165 2.87 0.76 2.41
C THR A 165 2.50 0.24 1.03
N PHE A 166 1.49 0.85 0.42
CA PHE A 166 1.06 0.63 -0.95
C PHE A 166 1.51 1.81 -1.81
N SER A 167 2.23 1.53 -2.89
CA SER A 167 2.80 2.56 -3.76
C SER A 167 2.53 2.26 -5.22
N VAL A 168 2.39 3.29 -6.06
CA VAL A 168 2.40 3.13 -7.52
C VAL A 168 3.82 3.30 -8.03
N GLU A 169 4.40 2.22 -8.56
CA GLU A 169 5.72 2.20 -9.17
C GLU A 169 5.60 1.68 -10.61
N HIS A 170 6.14 2.43 -11.58
CA HIS A 170 6.06 2.06 -13.00
C HIS A 170 4.64 1.78 -13.52
N GLY A 171 3.63 2.37 -12.89
CA GLY A 171 2.21 2.19 -13.24
C GLY A 171 1.55 0.94 -12.62
N GLU A 172 2.28 0.19 -11.80
CA GLU A 172 1.78 -0.95 -11.04
C GLU A 172 1.67 -0.60 -9.57
N VAL A 173 0.70 -1.19 -8.87
CA VAL A 173 0.58 -1.04 -7.43
C VAL A 173 1.40 -2.13 -6.76
N THR A 174 2.30 -1.75 -5.87
CA THR A 174 3.12 -2.64 -5.05
C THR A 174 2.74 -2.49 -3.58
N ALA A 175 3.10 -3.48 -2.76
CA ALA A 175 2.95 -3.41 -1.31
C ALA A 175 4.23 -3.87 -0.61
N ASN A 176 4.62 -3.14 0.44
CA ASN A 176 5.77 -3.47 1.27
C ASN A 176 5.43 -3.33 2.76
N PRO A 177 5.48 -4.42 3.55
CA PRO A 177 5.61 -5.81 3.10
C PRO A 177 4.38 -6.26 2.29
N ALA A 178 4.45 -7.42 1.64
CA ALA A 178 3.29 -8.01 0.99
C ALA A 178 2.19 -8.31 2.04
N PRO A 179 0.91 -7.98 1.78
CA PRO A 179 -0.18 -8.22 2.73
C PRO A 179 -0.33 -9.71 3.02
N GLN A 180 -0.43 -10.07 4.29
CA GLN A 180 -0.73 -11.44 4.73
C GLN A 180 -2.05 -11.44 5.49
N GLY A 181 -2.87 -12.45 5.25
CA GLY A 181 -4.19 -12.59 5.87
C GLY A 181 -4.65 -14.03 5.90
N SER A 182 -5.83 -14.26 6.49
CA SER A 182 -6.46 -15.57 6.62
C SER A 182 -7.04 -16.08 5.29
N ALA A 183 -7.40 -15.18 4.39
CA ALA A 183 -7.91 -15.46 3.05
C ALA A 183 -7.52 -14.33 2.08
N THR A 184 -7.68 -14.57 0.78
CA THR A 184 -7.42 -13.59 -0.28
C THR A 184 -8.66 -13.46 -1.17
N LEU A 185 -9.02 -12.22 -1.53
CA LEU A 185 -10.15 -11.92 -2.41
C LEU A 185 -9.76 -12.16 -3.88
N ASP A 186 -10.57 -12.90 -4.63
CA ASP A 186 -10.37 -13.08 -6.07
C ASP A 186 -11.04 -11.94 -6.85
N LEU A 187 -10.22 -10.95 -7.19
CA LEU A 187 -10.62 -9.82 -8.02
C LEU A 187 -10.13 -9.97 -9.48
N GLN A 188 -9.32 -10.99 -9.78
CA GLN A 188 -8.62 -11.17 -11.06
C GLN A 188 -9.54 -11.67 -12.19
N GLY A 189 -10.55 -12.48 -11.85
CA GLY A 189 -11.56 -12.93 -12.81
C GLY A 189 -12.48 -11.81 -13.33
N LYS A 190 -12.36 -10.59 -12.78
CA LYS A 190 -13.27 -9.46 -13.03
C LYS A 190 -12.53 -8.15 -13.24
N ASN A 191 -11.47 -8.17 -14.04
CA ASN A 191 -10.81 -6.99 -14.61
C ASN A 191 -11.83 -6.12 -15.39
N TYR A 192 -12.54 -5.26 -14.67
CA TYR A 192 -13.42 -4.27 -15.28
C TYR A 192 -12.53 -3.10 -15.68
N ARG A 193 -12.18 -3.00 -16.97
CA ARG A 193 -11.85 -1.70 -17.55
C ARG A 193 -13.04 -0.81 -17.23
N GLY A 194 -12.86 0.29 -16.51
CA GLY A 194 -13.83 1.38 -16.45
C GLY A 194 -14.38 1.70 -17.85
N PRO A 195 -15.54 2.38 -17.95
CA PRO A 195 -16.09 2.74 -19.26
C PRO A 195 -14.97 3.40 -20.08
N ARG A 196 -14.50 2.72 -21.13
CA ARG A 196 -13.58 3.33 -22.10
C ARG A 196 -14.22 4.65 -22.46
N GLY A 197 -13.47 5.73 -22.26
CA GLY A 197 -13.95 7.08 -22.47
C GLY A 197 -14.80 7.13 -23.72
N ALA A 198 -15.95 7.80 -23.63
CA ALA A 198 -16.64 8.28 -24.79
C ALA A 198 -15.60 9.03 -25.64
N GLU A 199 -15.12 8.36 -26.69
CA GLU A 199 -14.40 9.04 -27.75
C GLU A 199 -15.41 10.03 -28.32
N HIS A 200 -15.16 11.31 -28.04
CA HIS A 200 -15.82 12.41 -28.71
C HIS A 200 -15.60 12.23 -30.22
N HIS A 201 -16.66 11.86 -30.93
CA HIS A 201 -16.83 12.03 -32.36
C HIS A 201 -18.22 12.60 -32.63
#